data_AF-A0A0H5QZ15-F1
#
_entry.id   AF-A0A0H5QZ15-F1
#
_cell.length_a   1.000
_cell.length_b   1.000
_cell.length_c   1.000
_cell.angle_alpha   90.00
_cell.angle_beta   90.00
_cell.angle_gamma   90.00
#
_symmetry.space_group_name_H-M   'P 1'
#
loop_
_entity.id
_entity.type
_entity.pdbx_description
1 polymer ?
#
loop_
_entity_poly.entity_id
_entity_poly.type
_entity_poly.pdbx_seq_one_letter_code
_entity_poly.pdbx_strand_id
1 'polypeptide(L)'
;MALESHRSLIDLALENADLVQIRRLSILGYIDSPTRQRVWSFLLGIDEEGGEEDGERYRGESHPNMDTVAKDVARSLCNYDICQEWTQSRLECERGKLSWMINTIMCRHSGYLHYIQGYHDVCAVFLIVCDYQEKMAIKLCEKVSQLHLREILRPNLDVVIEVLNMLFPLLSSADPQLAKFLARANAQSFFALSWVLTWFSHTLEKFDDVARIFDFLLASHPCMPLYIAAAFVQDHRDGLFQVECDMPMIHHYFQTHTTVDLQRLLPNAMKLFKSYPVGALKIVANPYSPITANKSVPPLPTQIPS
;
A
#
# COMPACT_ATOMS: atom_id res chain seq x y z
N MET A 1 -15.64 -27.37 -3.65
CA MET A 1 -14.58 -28.03 -4.46
C MET A 1 -13.38 -27.13 -4.75
N ALA A 2 -13.47 -26.06 -5.55
CA ALA A 2 -12.28 -25.23 -5.87
C ALA A 2 -11.72 -24.45 -4.66
N LEU A 3 -12.58 -23.79 -3.87
CA LEU A 3 -12.17 -23.04 -2.66
C LEU A 3 -11.62 -23.96 -1.56
N GLU A 4 -12.25 -25.12 -1.38
CA GLU A 4 -11.84 -26.12 -0.39
C GLU A 4 -10.48 -26.73 -0.73
N SER A 5 -10.23 -27.00 -2.02
CA SER A 5 -8.90 -27.38 -2.51
C SER A 5 -7.85 -26.29 -2.25
N HIS A 6 -8.19 -25.01 -2.47
CA HIS A 6 -7.28 -23.88 -2.23
C HIS A 6 -6.95 -23.71 -0.73
N ARG A 7 -7.95 -23.87 0.16
CA ARG A 7 -7.75 -23.84 1.62
C ARG A 7 -6.77 -24.93 2.05
N SER A 8 -6.99 -26.17 1.60
CA SER A 8 -6.10 -27.29 1.93
C SER A 8 -4.65 -27.05 1.46
N LEU A 9 -4.45 -26.37 0.32
CA LEU A 9 -3.11 -25.99 -0.14
C LEU A 9 -2.45 -24.93 0.75
N ILE A 10 -3.22 -23.98 1.27
CA ILE A 10 -2.72 -22.97 2.21
C ILE A 10 -2.35 -23.62 3.54
N ASP A 11 -3.24 -24.46 4.09
CA ASP A 11 -3.02 -25.14 5.36
C ASP A 11 -1.78 -26.04 5.30
N LEU A 12 -1.65 -26.84 4.24
CA LEU A 12 -0.47 -27.68 4.02
C LEU A 12 0.81 -26.86 3.88
N ALA A 13 0.75 -25.69 3.23
CA ALA A 13 1.91 -24.81 3.09
C ALA A 13 2.31 -24.18 4.44
N LEU A 14 1.35 -23.82 5.29
CA LEU A 14 1.63 -23.34 6.65
C LEU A 14 2.24 -24.44 7.53
N GLU A 15 1.67 -25.65 7.51
CA GLU A 15 2.17 -26.80 8.28
C GLU A 15 3.62 -27.15 7.94
N ASN A 16 3.98 -27.05 6.66
CA ASN A 16 5.34 -27.32 6.19
C ASN A 16 6.27 -26.10 6.24
N ALA A 17 5.80 -24.95 6.74
CA ALA A 17 6.51 -23.67 6.67
C ALA A 17 7.02 -23.32 5.24
N ASP A 18 6.25 -23.70 4.21
CA ASP A 18 6.60 -23.50 2.80
C ASP A 18 6.28 -22.05 2.37
N LEU A 19 7.22 -21.15 2.67
CA LEU A 19 7.13 -19.74 2.29
C LEU A 19 6.98 -19.54 0.77
N VAL A 20 7.59 -20.40 -0.05
CA VAL A 20 7.51 -20.27 -1.51
C VAL A 20 6.09 -20.53 -1.98
N GLN A 21 5.45 -21.58 -1.45
CA GLN A 21 4.08 -21.92 -1.80
C GLN A 21 3.09 -20.89 -1.24
N ILE A 22 3.26 -20.41 0.00
CA ILE A 22 2.44 -19.31 0.56
C ILE A 22 2.50 -18.08 -0.34
N ARG A 23 3.70 -17.70 -0.79
CA ARG A 23 3.88 -16.56 -1.70
C ARG A 23 3.22 -16.78 -3.05
N ARG A 24 3.29 -18.00 -3.59
CA ARG A 24 2.65 -18.35 -4.87
C ARG A 24 1.12 -18.26 -4.79
N LEU A 25 0.53 -18.74 -3.69
CA LEU A 25 -0.91 -18.75 -3.47
C LEU A 25 -1.50 -17.34 -3.27
N SER A 26 -0.67 -16.37 -2.83
CA SER A 26 -1.07 -14.97 -2.59
C SER A 26 -1.76 -14.28 -3.77
N ILE A 27 -1.42 -14.65 -5.02
CA ILE A 27 -2.02 -14.10 -6.25
C ILE A 27 -3.53 -14.40 -6.30
N LEU A 28 -3.93 -15.57 -5.80
CA LEU A 28 -5.34 -15.95 -5.68
C LEU A 28 -5.96 -15.39 -4.39
N GLY A 29 -5.15 -15.13 -3.36
CA GLY A 29 -5.57 -14.63 -2.04
C GLY A 29 -5.78 -15.76 -1.03
N TYR A 30 -5.99 -15.40 0.24
CA TYR A 30 -6.07 -16.34 1.36
C TYR A 30 -7.50 -16.59 1.87
N ILE A 31 -8.51 -16.39 1.02
CA ILE A 31 -9.92 -16.78 1.22
C ILE A 31 -10.66 -15.91 2.25
N ASP A 32 -10.33 -16.01 3.53
CA ASP A 32 -11.07 -15.37 4.63
C ASP A 32 -10.17 -14.84 5.75
N SER A 33 -10.75 -14.02 6.62
CA SER A 33 -10.05 -13.33 7.71
C SER A 33 -9.30 -14.27 8.67
N PRO A 34 -9.88 -15.39 9.16
CA PRO A 34 -9.13 -16.33 10.02
C PRO A 34 -7.89 -16.93 9.34
N THR A 35 -8.01 -17.28 8.05
CA THR A 35 -6.86 -17.79 7.27
C THR A 35 -5.81 -16.70 7.08
N ARG A 36 -6.23 -15.47 6.76
CA ARG A 36 -5.34 -14.32 6.63
C ARG A 36 -4.58 -14.03 7.91
N GLN A 37 -5.21 -14.08 9.09
CA GLN A 37 -4.50 -13.88 10.36
C GLN A 37 -3.34 -14.88 10.54
N ARG A 38 -3.57 -16.17 10.27
CA ARG A 38 -2.53 -17.20 10.34
C ARG A 38 -1.42 -16.96 9.31
N VAL A 39 -1.80 -16.72 8.05
CA VAL A 39 -0.83 -16.53 6.96
C VAL A 39 -0.03 -15.22 7.10
N TRP A 40 -0.68 -14.12 7.47
CA TRP A 40 -0.02 -12.82 7.65
C TRP A 40 0.93 -12.85 8.84
N SER A 41 0.58 -13.56 9.92
CA SER A 41 1.49 -13.79 11.06
C SER A 41 2.73 -14.56 10.62
N PHE A 42 2.55 -15.64 9.85
CA PHE A 42 3.65 -16.40 9.28
C PHE A 42 4.55 -15.55 8.36
N LEU A 43 3.95 -14.77 7.45
CA LEU A 43 4.68 -13.89 6.52
C LEU A 43 5.47 -12.78 7.24
N LEU A 44 4.93 -12.26 8.35
CA LEU A 44 5.54 -11.19 9.14
C LEU A 44 6.46 -11.70 10.26
N GLY A 45 6.60 -13.02 10.40
CA GLY A 45 7.42 -13.65 11.45
C GLY A 45 6.93 -13.31 12.85
N ILE A 46 5.62 -13.34 13.07
CA ILE A 46 5.01 -13.14 14.39
C ILE A 46 4.85 -14.49 15.06
N ASP A 47 5.61 -14.68 16.14
CA ASP A 47 5.48 -15.87 16.99
C ASP A 47 4.23 -15.74 17.87
N GLU A 48 3.49 -16.84 18.05
CA GLU A 48 2.29 -16.87 18.90
C GLU A 48 2.62 -16.56 20.38
N GLU A 49 3.84 -16.85 20.81
CA GLU A 49 4.25 -16.81 22.22
C GLU A 49 4.99 -15.52 22.64
N GLY A 50 5.35 -14.64 21.70
CA GLY A 50 6.34 -13.58 21.95
C GLY A 50 5.85 -12.17 21.63
N GLY A 51 5.11 -11.53 22.53
CA GLY A 51 4.92 -10.09 22.44
C GLY A 51 4.51 -9.51 23.78
N GLU A 52 5.35 -8.62 24.32
CA GLU A 52 5.08 -7.89 25.56
C GLU A 52 3.66 -7.29 25.51
N GLU A 53 2.89 -7.55 26.57
CA GLU A 53 1.51 -7.07 26.78
C GLU A 53 1.43 -5.57 27.04
N ASP A 54 2.40 -4.79 26.57
CA ASP A 54 2.64 -3.42 27.02
C ASP A 54 1.78 -2.39 26.26
N GLY A 55 0.63 -2.80 25.72
CA GLY A 55 -0.31 -1.87 25.07
C GLY A 55 -0.85 -0.85 26.07
N GLU A 56 -1.11 -1.29 27.29
CA GLU A 56 -1.60 -0.44 28.38
C GLU A 56 -0.57 0.60 28.87
N ARG A 57 0.74 0.36 28.72
CA ARG A 57 1.76 1.34 29.14
C ARG A 57 1.69 2.65 28.38
N TYR A 58 1.38 2.58 27.09
CA TYR A 58 1.27 3.76 26.22
C TYR A 58 -0.11 4.42 26.32
N ARG A 59 -0.99 3.92 27.20
CA ARG A 59 -2.31 4.52 27.41
C ARG A 59 -2.15 5.89 28.06
N GLY A 60 -2.53 6.93 27.33
CA GLY A 60 -2.43 8.32 27.77
C GLY A 60 -1.13 9.03 27.36
N GLU A 61 -0.23 8.34 26.66
CA GLU A 61 0.90 9.00 25.98
C GLU A 61 0.43 9.76 24.74
N SER A 62 1.20 10.77 24.33
CA SER A 62 0.89 11.60 23.18
C SER A 62 2.03 11.66 22.17
N HIS A 63 1.66 11.87 20.90
CA HIS A 63 2.59 12.11 19.81
C HIS A 63 2.10 13.27 18.94
N PRO A 64 2.97 13.91 18.13
CA PRO A 64 2.65 15.14 17.42
C PRO A 64 1.47 15.07 16.44
N ASN A 65 1.04 13.86 16.05
CA ASN A 65 0.05 13.65 15.00
C ASN A 65 -1.32 13.19 15.52
N MET A 66 -1.55 13.10 16.84
CA MET A 66 -2.82 12.60 17.40
C MET A 66 -4.06 13.29 16.84
N ASP A 67 -4.03 14.62 16.69
CA ASP A 67 -5.16 15.38 16.10
C ASP A 67 -5.41 15.01 14.64
N THR A 68 -4.35 14.76 13.87
CA THR A 68 -4.45 14.31 12.48
C THR A 68 -5.05 12.91 12.44
N VAL A 69 -4.58 11.99 13.31
CA VAL A 69 -5.14 10.64 13.43
C VAL A 69 -6.64 10.71 13.73
N ALA A 70 -7.04 11.53 14.70
CA ALA A 70 -8.45 11.67 15.08
C ALA A 70 -9.33 12.14 13.90
N LYS A 71 -8.87 13.15 13.14
CA LYS A 71 -9.60 13.67 11.96
C LYS A 71 -9.69 12.67 10.81
N ASP A 72 -8.66 11.86 10.63
CA ASP A 72 -8.60 10.83 9.61
C ASP A 72 -9.51 9.64 9.96
N VAL A 73 -9.40 9.14 11.20
CA VAL A 73 -10.26 8.05 11.71
C VAL A 73 -11.74 8.44 11.75
N ALA A 74 -12.06 9.71 12.03
CA ALA A 74 -13.45 10.20 11.99
C ALA A 74 -14.11 10.08 10.60
N ARG A 75 -13.31 9.91 9.53
CA ARG A 75 -13.78 9.74 8.13
C ARG A 75 -13.57 8.33 7.59
N SER A 76 -13.07 7.38 8.40
CA SER A 76 -12.74 6.02 7.95
C SER A 76 -13.88 5.02 8.21
N LEU A 77 -13.70 3.76 7.77
CA LEU A 77 -14.63 2.63 8.01
C LEU A 77 -16.05 2.87 7.46
N CYS A 78 -16.21 3.71 6.44
CA CYS A 78 -17.51 3.96 5.80
C CYS A 78 -17.52 3.64 4.30
N ASN A 79 -16.35 3.49 3.68
CA ASN A 79 -16.21 3.17 2.26
C ASN A 79 -16.40 1.68 1.97
N TYR A 80 -16.05 0.79 2.90
CA TYR A 80 -16.13 -0.64 2.67
C TYR A 80 -17.57 -1.16 2.69
N ASP A 81 -17.91 -2.02 1.74
CA ASP A 81 -19.19 -2.71 1.62
C ASP A 81 -19.68 -3.34 2.94
N ILE A 82 -18.78 -4.04 3.64
CA ILE A 82 -19.07 -4.68 4.94
C ILE A 82 -19.37 -3.69 6.08
N CYS A 83 -19.05 -2.40 5.91
CA CYS A 83 -19.26 -1.35 6.90
C CYS A 83 -20.50 -0.49 6.62
N GLN A 84 -21.07 -0.55 5.42
CA GLN A 84 -22.17 0.34 5.00
C GLN A 84 -23.44 0.15 5.84
N GLU A 85 -23.68 -1.03 6.38
CA GLU A 85 -24.86 -1.35 7.20
C GLU A 85 -24.64 -1.14 8.71
N TRP A 86 -23.51 -0.59 9.13
CA TRP A 86 -23.23 -0.41 10.55
C TRP A 86 -24.06 0.70 11.17
N THR A 87 -24.46 0.48 12.43
CA THR A 87 -25.02 1.55 13.25
C THR A 87 -23.92 2.57 13.56
N GLN A 88 -24.32 3.84 13.77
CA GLN A 88 -23.39 4.90 14.17
C GLN A 88 -22.59 4.53 15.44
N SER A 89 -23.25 3.87 16.41
CA SER A 89 -22.60 3.41 17.63
C SER A 89 -21.53 2.34 17.37
N ARG A 90 -21.79 1.38 16.47
CA ARG A 90 -20.78 0.40 16.05
C ARG A 90 -19.60 1.09 15.36
N LEU A 91 -19.90 1.98 14.42
CA LEU A 91 -18.87 2.73 13.68
C LEU A 91 -17.96 3.54 14.61
N GLU A 92 -18.53 4.25 15.59
CA GLU A 92 -17.76 5.00 16.59
C GLU A 92 -16.94 4.09 17.49
N CYS A 93 -17.48 2.94 17.91
CA CYS A 93 -16.75 1.94 18.68
C CYS A 93 -15.51 1.43 17.90
N GLU A 94 -15.69 1.00 16.65
CA GLU A 94 -14.58 0.46 15.85
C GLU A 94 -13.57 1.55 15.45
N ARG A 95 -14.02 2.79 15.22
CA ARG A 95 -13.12 3.96 15.06
C ARG A 95 -12.31 4.23 16.33
N GLY A 96 -12.90 4.04 17.51
CA GLY A 96 -12.18 4.11 18.79
C GLY A 96 -11.02 3.13 18.84
N LYS A 97 -11.26 1.86 18.48
CA LYS A 97 -10.23 0.81 18.40
C LYS A 97 -9.16 1.13 17.36
N LEU A 98 -9.56 1.61 16.18
CA LEU A 98 -8.63 2.03 15.13
C LEU A 98 -7.72 3.17 15.59
N SER A 99 -8.30 4.19 16.23
CA SER A 99 -7.55 5.31 16.81
C SER A 99 -6.57 4.81 17.87
N TRP A 100 -7.03 3.96 18.79
CA TRP A 100 -6.19 3.35 19.81
C TRP A 100 -5.00 2.60 19.21
N MET A 101 -5.25 1.73 18.23
CA MET A 101 -4.21 0.96 17.53
C MET A 101 -3.17 1.87 16.88
N ILE A 102 -3.59 2.87 16.11
CA ILE A 102 -2.67 3.79 15.41
C ILE A 102 -1.82 4.57 16.41
N ASN A 103 -2.43 5.17 17.43
CA ASN A 103 -1.71 5.96 18.43
C ASN A 103 -0.74 5.08 19.21
N THR A 104 -1.11 3.84 19.56
CA THR A 104 -0.21 2.88 20.23
C THR A 104 1.05 2.61 19.40
N ILE A 105 0.90 2.34 18.11
CA ILE A 105 2.04 2.09 17.20
C ILE A 105 2.91 3.34 17.09
N MET A 106 2.30 4.53 16.94
CA MET A 106 3.05 5.79 16.82
C MET A 106 3.81 6.14 18.10
N CYS A 107 3.25 5.90 19.29
CA CYS A 107 3.95 6.12 20.55
C CYS A 107 5.12 5.14 20.74
N ARG A 108 4.91 3.84 20.48
CA ARG A 108 5.95 2.80 20.60
C ARG A 108 7.18 3.07 19.73
N HIS A 109 6.96 3.66 18.56
CA HIS A 109 8.01 3.96 17.58
C HIS A 109 8.22 5.45 17.39
N SER A 110 7.97 6.24 18.44
CA SER A 110 8.17 7.69 18.42
C SER A 110 9.62 8.01 18.02
N GLY A 111 9.78 8.87 17.01
CA GLY A 111 11.08 9.22 16.42
C GLY A 111 11.59 8.29 15.32
N TYR A 112 10.91 7.17 15.06
CA TYR A 112 11.24 6.23 13.98
C TYR A 112 10.13 6.12 12.94
N LEU A 113 8.87 6.07 13.37
CA LEU A 113 7.69 6.08 12.50
C LEU A 113 6.98 7.42 12.62
N HIS A 114 6.58 7.96 11.48
CA HIS A 114 5.88 9.24 11.37
C HIS A 114 4.54 9.00 10.68
N TYR A 115 3.46 9.47 11.32
CA TYR A 115 2.13 9.33 10.76
C TYR A 115 2.01 10.12 9.45
N ILE A 116 1.48 9.46 8.43
CA ILE A 116 1.10 10.10 7.17
C ILE A 116 -0.40 9.92 6.92
N GLN A 117 -1.01 10.92 6.29
CA GLN A 117 -2.42 10.85 5.91
C GLN A 117 -2.64 9.67 4.95
N GLY A 118 -3.63 8.84 5.25
CA GLY A 118 -3.92 7.59 4.54
C GLY A 118 -3.42 6.32 5.24
N TYR A 119 -2.50 6.42 6.21
CA TYR A 119 -2.06 5.25 6.98
C TYR A 119 -3.21 4.60 7.78
N HIS A 120 -4.22 5.38 8.17
CA HIS A 120 -5.42 4.86 8.83
C HIS A 120 -6.21 3.88 7.95
N ASP A 121 -6.21 4.06 6.62
CA ASP A 121 -6.88 3.15 5.70
C ASP A 121 -6.18 1.78 5.64
N VAL A 122 -4.85 1.75 5.76
CA VAL A 122 -4.07 0.51 5.87
C VAL A 122 -4.33 -0.18 7.21
N CYS A 123 -4.29 0.60 8.29
CA CYS A 123 -4.58 0.14 9.64
C CYS A 123 -5.98 -0.49 9.76
N ALA A 124 -6.99 0.14 9.14
CA ALA A 124 -8.35 -0.38 9.13
C ALA A 124 -8.43 -1.80 8.57
N VAL A 125 -7.68 -2.12 7.51
CA VAL A 125 -7.68 -3.47 6.93
C VAL A 125 -7.18 -4.51 7.92
N PHE A 126 -6.10 -4.23 8.65
CA PHE A 126 -5.61 -5.13 9.69
C PHE A 126 -6.61 -5.30 10.83
N LEU A 127 -7.24 -4.22 11.27
CA LEU A 127 -8.26 -4.27 12.32
C LEU A 127 -9.46 -5.15 11.89
N ILE A 128 -9.94 -4.99 10.67
CA ILE A 128 -11.06 -5.78 10.12
C ILE A 128 -10.66 -7.26 9.95
N VAL A 129 -9.48 -7.55 9.38
CA VAL A 129 -9.00 -8.94 9.23
C VAL A 129 -8.83 -9.62 10.59
N CYS A 130 -8.46 -8.87 11.62
CA CYS A 130 -8.36 -9.39 13.00
C CYS A 130 -9.70 -9.46 13.74
N ASP A 131 -10.83 -9.24 13.05
CA ASP A 131 -12.16 -9.19 13.67
C ASP A 131 -12.20 -8.22 14.87
N TYR A 132 -11.57 -7.06 14.69
CA TYR A 132 -11.49 -5.98 15.68
C TYR A 132 -10.80 -6.38 17.00
N GLN A 133 -10.01 -7.46 17.00
CA GLN A 133 -9.15 -7.85 18.11
C GLN A 133 -7.89 -6.99 18.13
N GLU A 134 -7.92 -5.93 18.93
CA GLU A 134 -6.88 -4.89 18.98
C GLU A 134 -5.48 -5.44 19.20
N LYS A 135 -5.30 -6.40 20.12
CA LYS A 135 -3.99 -6.99 20.43
C LYS A 135 -3.34 -7.60 19.18
N MET A 136 -4.10 -8.37 18.40
CA MET A 136 -3.61 -9.03 17.20
C MET A 136 -3.39 -8.03 16.06
N ALA A 137 -4.35 -7.10 15.90
CA ALA A 137 -4.28 -6.06 14.88
C ALA A 137 -3.06 -5.16 15.08
N ILE A 138 -2.78 -4.74 16.32
CA ILE A 138 -1.58 -3.96 16.68
C ILE A 138 -0.33 -4.75 16.32
N LYS A 139 -0.20 -6.03 16.73
CA LYS A 139 0.99 -6.84 16.44
C LYS A 139 1.29 -6.92 14.94
N LEU A 140 0.27 -7.26 14.12
CA LEU A 140 0.40 -7.36 12.67
C LEU A 140 0.72 -6.00 12.03
N CYS A 141 -0.04 -4.97 12.40
CA CYS A 141 0.08 -3.64 11.83
C CYS A 141 1.42 -2.99 12.20
N GLU A 142 1.90 -3.18 13.43
CA GLU A 142 3.21 -2.73 13.89
C GLU A 142 4.34 -3.37 13.07
N LYS A 143 4.31 -4.70 12.88
CA LYS A 143 5.32 -5.40 12.08
C LYS A 143 5.32 -4.98 10.63
N VAL A 144 4.16 -4.87 9.98
CA VAL A 144 4.12 -4.38 8.58
C VAL A 144 4.63 -2.95 8.47
N SER A 145 4.42 -2.13 9.51
CA SER A 145 4.87 -0.74 9.55
C SER A 145 6.39 -0.60 9.63
N GLN A 146 7.03 -1.48 10.38
CA GLN A 146 8.50 -1.55 10.48
C GLN A 146 9.16 -2.17 9.25
N LEU A 147 8.43 -2.99 8.49
CA LEU A 147 8.93 -3.73 7.34
C LEU A 147 8.52 -3.07 6.03
N HIS A 148 7.29 -3.32 5.58
CA HIS A 148 6.83 -2.95 4.25
C HIS A 148 6.54 -1.45 4.12
N LEU A 149 6.04 -0.81 5.19
CA LEU A 149 5.63 0.60 5.17
C LEU A 149 6.71 1.53 5.74
N ARG A 150 7.90 1.00 6.08
CA ARG A 150 8.96 1.79 6.73
C ARG A 150 9.35 3.03 5.94
N GLU A 151 9.45 2.89 4.63
CA GLU A 151 9.80 4.00 3.73
C GLU A 151 8.65 5.00 3.56
N ILE A 152 7.40 4.54 3.73
CA ILE A 152 6.19 5.34 3.68
C ILE A 152 6.02 6.17 4.97
N LEU A 153 6.40 5.61 6.11
CA LEU A 153 6.27 6.20 7.45
C LEU A 153 7.51 7.02 7.87
N ARG A 154 8.27 7.55 6.91
CA ARG A 154 9.35 8.50 7.16
C ARG A 154 8.81 9.92 7.42
N PRO A 155 9.62 10.83 7.98
CA PRO A 155 9.20 12.22 8.22
C PRO A 155 8.72 12.98 6.98
N ASN A 156 9.16 12.55 5.79
CA ASN A 156 8.78 13.12 4.50
C ASN A 156 8.55 12.00 3.48
N LEU A 157 7.86 12.35 2.39
CA LEU A 157 7.49 11.43 1.31
C LEU A 157 8.51 11.38 0.17
N ASP A 158 9.70 11.95 0.32
CA ASP A 158 10.65 12.12 -0.78
C ASP A 158 11.00 10.77 -1.44
N VAL A 159 11.30 9.76 -0.60
CA VAL A 159 11.60 8.39 -1.07
C VAL A 159 10.39 7.76 -1.77
N VAL A 160 9.18 7.95 -1.24
CA VAL A 160 7.96 7.43 -1.85
C VAL A 160 7.72 8.08 -3.20
N ILE A 161 7.91 9.40 -3.31
CA ILE A 161 7.76 10.14 -4.57
C ILE A 161 8.81 9.70 -5.59
N GLU A 162 10.05 9.45 -5.17
CA GLU A 162 11.10 8.90 -6.05
C GLU A 162 10.71 7.51 -6.58
N VAL A 163 10.24 6.62 -5.72
CA VAL A 163 9.74 5.29 -6.14
C VAL A 163 8.51 5.43 -7.04
N LEU A 164 7.59 6.33 -6.73
CA LEU A 164 6.39 6.57 -7.53
C LEU A 164 6.73 7.11 -8.92
N ASN A 165 7.77 7.94 -9.04
CA ASN A 165 8.26 8.43 -10.32
C ASN A 165 8.86 7.33 -11.21
N MET A 166 9.21 6.16 -10.66
CA MET A 166 9.61 4.99 -11.44
C MET A 166 8.43 4.38 -12.24
N LEU A 167 7.20 4.84 -12.01
CA LEU A 167 6.03 4.49 -12.82
C LEU A 167 6.25 4.81 -14.30
N PHE A 168 6.84 5.95 -14.63
CA PHE A 168 7.01 6.36 -16.03
C PHE A 168 8.09 5.56 -16.79
N PRO A 169 9.31 5.34 -16.25
CA PRO A 169 10.28 4.42 -16.85
C PRO A 169 9.75 3.00 -17.00
N LEU A 170 8.99 2.51 -16.00
CA LEU A 170 8.35 1.20 -16.05
C LEU A 170 7.34 1.12 -17.21
N LEU A 171 6.41 2.08 -17.29
CA LEU A 171 5.45 2.16 -18.40
C LEU A 171 6.14 2.39 -19.74
N SER A 172 7.21 3.18 -19.81
CA SER A 172 7.97 3.39 -21.05
C SER A 172 8.58 2.10 -21.59
N SER A 173 8.95 1.18 -20.70
CA SER A 173 9.49 -0.14 -21.07
C SER A 173 8.38 -1.13 -21.42
N ALA A 174 7.26 -1.11 -20.68
CA ALA A 174 6.19 -2.08 -20.80
C ALA A 174 5.10 -1.72 -21.85
N ASP A 175 4.76 -0.44 -21.97
CA ASP A 175 3.82 0.12 -22.95
C ASP A 175 4.28 1.52 -23.41
N PRO A 176 5.17 1.58 -24.42
CA PRO A 176 5.71 2.85 -24.91
C PRO A 176 4.65 3.82 -25.46
N GLN A 177 3.51 3.33 -25.95
CA GLN A 177 2.45 4.19 -26.50
C GLN A 177 1.72 4.91 -25.36
N LEU A 178 1.38 4.16 -24.31
CA LEU A 178 0.76 4.71 -23.10
C LEU A 178 1.68 5.70 -22.41
N ALA A 179 2.96 5.36 -22.27
CA ALA A 179 3.95 6.27 -21.69
C ALA A 179 4.07 7.59 -22.46
N LYS A 180 4.08 7.54 -23.80
CA LYS A 180 4.09 8.75 -24.66
C LYS A 180 2.83 9.58 -24.50
N PHE A 181 1.67 8.96 -24.34
CA PHE A 181 0.42 9.68 -24.06
C PHE A 181 0.51 10.43 -22.73
N LEU A 182 0.88 9.74 -21.65
CA LEU A 182 1.04 10.35 -20.32
C LEU A 182 2.08 11.49 -20.32
N ALA A 183 3.19 11.31 -21.04
CA ALA A 183 4.21 12.35 -21.19
C ALA A 183 3.68 13.60 -21.92
N ARG A 184 2.92 13.43 -23.01
CA ARG A 184 2.31 14.55 -23.75
C ARG A 184 1.26 15.29 -22.92
N ALA A 185 0.54 14.57 -22.07
CA ALA A 185 -0.41 15.14 -21.12
C ALA A 185 0.27 15.85 -19.93
N ASN A 186 1.60 15.92 -19.90
CA ASN A 186 2.38 16.45 -18.79
C ASN A 186 2.02 15.78 -17.45
N ALA A 187 1.74 14.47 -17.49
CA ALA A 187 1.27 13.76 -16.32
C ALA A 187 2.35 13.65 -15.25
N GLN A 188 1.97 13.93 -14.01
CA GLN A 188 2.82 13.73 -12.83
C GLN A 188 2.37 12.48 -12.08
N SER A 189 3.29 11.77 -11.45
CA SER A 189 3.02 10.47 -10.83
C SER A 189 2.08 10.56 -9.61
N PHE A 190 1.82 11.77 -9.10
CA PHE A 190 0.95 12.03 -7.95
C PHE A 190 -0.48 11.49 -8.07
N PHE A 191 -1.03 11.28 -9.27
CA PHE A 191 -2.35 10.65 -9.41
C PHE A 191 -2.40 9.22 -8.84
N ALA A 192 -1.25 8.56 -8.76
CA ALA A 192 -1.11 7.20 -8.24
C ALA A 192 -0.63 7.17 -6.77
N LEU A 193 -0.42 8.33 -6.13
CA LEU A 193 0.17 8.39 -4.80
C LEU A 193 -0.70 7.68 -3.76
N SER A 194 -2.01 7.93 -3.76
CA SER A 194 -2.94 7.30 -2.81
C SER A 194 -2.90 5.78 -2.92
N TRP A 195 -2.82 5.23 -4.14
CA TRP A 195 -2.77 3.79 -4.38
C TRP A 195 -1.55 3.14 -3.71
N VAL A 196 -0.39 3.78 -3.81
CA VAL A 196 0.86 3.27 -3.22
C VAL A 196 0.88 3.47 -1.71
N LEU A 197 0.41 4.62 -1.21
CA LEU A 197 0.40 4.92 0.22
C LEU A 197 -0.57 4.03 1.00
N THR A 198 -1.75 3.78 0.43
CA THR A 198 -2.83 3.05 1.12
C THR A 198 -3.02 1.64 0.59
N TRP A 199 -2.14 1.15 -0.30
CA TRP A 199 -2.29 -0.17 -0.94
C TRP A 199 -3.67 -0.38 -1.56
N PHE A 200 -4.17 0.64 -2.27
CA PHE A 200 -5.51 0.70 -2.87
C PHE A 200 -6.70 0.61 -1.89
N SER A 201 -6.49 0.52 -0.58
CA SER A 201 -7.58 0.39 0.40
C SER A 201 -8.49 1.63 0.47
N HIS A 202 -7.97 2.80 0.10
CA HIS A 202 -8.76 4.02 -0.04
C HIS A 202 -9.62 4.03 -1.33
N THR A 203 -9.22 3.28 -2.35
CA THR A 203 -9.81 3.35 -3.70
C THR A 203 -10.90 2.30 -3.92
N LEU A 204 -10.79 1.14 -3.29
CA LEU A 204 -11.71 0.03 -3.48
C LEU A 204 -12.75 -0.03 -2.35
N GLU A 205 -14.00 -0.31 -2.72
CA GLU A 205 -15.12 -0.42 -1.78
C GLU A 205 -15.32 -1.87 -1.30
N LYS A 206 -15.05 -2.87 -2.15
CA LYS A 206 -15.22 -4.28 -1.78
C LYS A 206 -14.07 -4.74 -0.88
N PHE A 207 -14.36 -5.03 0.38
CA PHE A 207 -13.32 -5.37 1.35
C PHE A 207 -12.52 -6.62 0.97
N ASP A 208 -13.18 -7.62 0.38
CA ASP A 208 -12.50 -8.84 -0.08
C ASP A 208 -11.44 -8.55 -1.14
N ASP A 209 -11.66 -7.58 -2.02
CA ASP A 209 -10.68 -7.19 -3.03
C ASP A 209 -9.49 -6.46 -2.40
N VAL A 210 -9.77 -5.56 -1.44
CA VAL A 210 -8.72 -4.89 -0.64
C VAL A 210 -7.87 -5.93 0.10
N ALA A 211 -8.50 -6.86 0.81
CA ALA A 211 -7.81 -7.90 1.56
C ALA A 211 -6.95 -8.79 0.66
N ARG A 212 -7.40 -9.10 -0.57
CA ARG A 212 -6.60 -9.84 -1.57
C ARG A 212 -5.38 -9.06 -2.07
N ILE A 213 -5.47 -7.73 -2.20
CA ILE A 213 -4.28 -6.91 -2.48
C ILE A 213 -3.28 -7.01 -1.34
N PHE A 214 -3.74 -6.98 -0.08
CA PHE A 214 -2.88 -7.11 1.09
C PHE A 214 -2.23 -8.50 1.17
N ASP A 215 -2.99 -9.56 0.88
CA ASP A 215 -2.47 -10.94 0.77
C ASP A 215 -1.26 -11.00 -0.18
N PHE A 216 -1.41 -10.39 -1.36
CA PHE A 216 -0.36 -10.33 -2.37
C PHE A 216 0.84 -9.46 -1.97
N LEU A 217 0.59 -8.27 -1.39
CA LEU A 217 1.65 -7.33 -1.03
C LEU A 217 2.51 -7.83 0.13
N LEU A 218 1.91 -8.41 1.17
CA LEU A 218 2.63 -9.00 2.30
C LEU A 218 3.50 -10.20 1.90
N ALA A 219 3.12 -10.89 0.83
CA ALA A 219 3.88 -11.99 0.26
C ALA A 219 4.97 -11.54 -0.75
N SER A 220 5.01 -10.26 -1.11
CA SER A 220 5.78 -9.76 -2.25
C SER A 220 6.92 -8.82 -1.85
N HIS A 221 7.70 -8.40 -2.85
CA HIS A 221 8.72 -7.37 -2.67
C HIS A 221 8.08 -6.01 -2.28
N PRO A 222 8.70 -5.20 -1.40
CA PRO A 222 8.12 -3.91 -0.95
C PRO A 222 7.80 -2.90 -2.07
N CYS A 223 8.46 -2.98 -3.23
CA CYS A 223 8.13 -2.16 -4.40
C CYS A 223 6.89 -2.61 -5.18
N MET A 224 6.27 -3.74 -4.83
CA MET A 224 5.12 -4.28 -5.56
C MET A 224 3.91 -3.32 -5.69
N PRO A 225 3.62 -2.41 -4.75
CA PRO A 225 2.56 -1.40 -4.94
C PRO A 225 2.75 -0.56 -6.21
N LEU A 226 3.99 -0.23 -6.58
CA LEU A 226 4.29 0.47 -7.83
C LEU A 226 3.86 -0.33 -9.07
N TYR A 227 4.05 -1.65 -9.04
CA TYR A 227 3.71 -2.53 -10.16
C TYR A 227 2.21 -2.78 -10.26
N ILE A 228 1.49 -2.80 -9.13
CA ILE A 228 0.03 -2.80 -9.13
C ILE A 228 -0.47 -1.49 -9.75
N ALA A 229 0.10 -0.34 -9.38
CA ALA A 229 -0.23 0.94 -10.00
C ALA A 229 0.04 0.94 -11.52
N ALA A 230 1.18 0.43 -11.97
CA ALA A 230 1.49 0.33 -13.40
C ALA A 230 0.54 -0.60 -14.15
N ALA A 231 0.24 -1.77 -13.58
CA ALA A 231 -0.73 -2.71 -14.15
C ALA A 231 -2.13 -2.09 -14.23
N PHE A 232 -2.53 -1.33 -13.21
CA PHE A 232 -3.83 -0.65 -13.17
C PHE A 232 -3.94 0.43 -14.25
N VAL A 233 -2.87 1.20 -14.47
CA VAL A 233 -2.77 2.18 -15.56
C VAL A 233 -2.84 1.48 -16.94
N GLN A 234 -2.16 0.35 -17.11
CA GLN A 234 -2.26 -0.45 -18.35
C GLN A 234 -3.66 -1.03 -18.58
N ASP A 235 -4.34 -1.45 -17.52
CA ASP A 235 -5.71 -2.00 -17.63
C ASP A 235 -6.73 -0.95 -18.10
N HIS A 236 -6.43 0.33 -17.90
CA HIS A 236 -7.24 1.48 -18.32
C HIS A 236 -6.76 2.15 -19.60
N ARG A 237 -5.75 1.59 -20.27
CA ARG A 237 -5.10 2.15 -21.46
C ARG A 237 -6.08 2.68 -22.50
N ASP A 238 -7.04 1.85 -22.90
CA ASP A 238 -7.93 2.19 -24.00
C ASP A 238 -8.91 3.30 -23.63
N GLY A 239 -9.31 3.39 -22.36
CA GLY A 239 -10.10 4.51 -21.85
C GLY A 239 -9.30 5.80 -21.74
N LEU A 240 -8.04 5.72 -21.30
CA LEU A 240 -7.14 6.88 -21.25
C LEU A 240 -6.90 7.48 -22.64
N PHE A 241 -6.81 6.68 -23.69
CA PHE A 241 -6.66 7.21 -25.06
C PHE A 241 -7.89 7.94 -25.60
N GLN A 242 -9.03 7.84 -24.92
CA GLN A 242 -10.25 8.54 -25.28
C GLN A 242 -10.42 9.85 -24.50
N VAL A 243 -9.66 10.07 -23.42
CA VAL A 243 -9.70 11.33 -22.69
C VAL A 243 -8.84 12.39 -23.37
N GLU A 244 -9.16 13.66 -23.12
CA GLU A 244 -8.31 14.76 -23.52
C GLU A 244 -6.91 14.61 -22.91
N CYS A 245 -5.89 14.87 -23.71
CA CYS A 245 -4.48 14.61 -23.37
C CYS A 245 -3.93 15.72 -22.46
N ASP A 246 -4.47 15.82 -21.24
CA ASP A 246 -4.08 16.76 -20.19
C ASP A 246 -4.17 16.09 -18.81
N MET A 247 -3.31 16.52 -17.88
CA MET A 247 -3.17 15.95 -16.54
C MET A 247 -4.46 16.00 -15.69
N PRO A 248 -5.24 17.10 -15.66
CA PRO A 248 -6.52 17.12 -14.93
C PRO A 248 -7.52 16.08 -15.44
N MET A 249 -7.53 15.80 -16.74
CA MET A 249 -8.44 14.82 -17.35
C MET A 249 -8.03 13.39 -17.02
N ILE A 250 -6.72 13.10 -17.00
CA ILE A 250 -6.19 11.82 -16.50
C ILE A 250 -6.51 11.63 -15.01
N HIS A 251 -6.32 12.68 -14.20
CA HIS A 251 -6.64 12.63 -12.78
C HIS A 251 -8.14 12.37 -12.55
N HIS A 252 -9.02 13.10 -13.24
CA HIS A 252 -10.47 12.91 -13.16
C HIS A 252 -10.90 11.52 -13.63
N TYR A 253 -10.29 11.00 -14.69
CA TYR A 253 -10.55 9.65 -15.18
C TYR A 253 -10.35 8.60 -14.08
N PHE A 254 -9.21 8.66 -13.38
CA PHE A 254 -8.88 7.72 -12.30
C PHE A 254 -9.70 7.93 -11.00
N GLN A 255 -10.31 9.10 -10.80
CA GLN A 255 -11.26 9.31 -9.71
C GLN A 255 -12.62 8.65 -9.95
N THR A 256 -12.96 8.39 -11.22
CA THR A 256 -14.27 7.85 -11.63
C THR A 256 -14.21 6.39 -12.10
N HIS A 257 -13.02 5.89 -12.40
CA HIS A 257 -12.78 4.52 -12.86
C HIS A 257 -11.89 3.79 -11.86
N THR A 258 -12.50 3.29 -10.78
CA THR A 258 -11.81 2.63 -9.67
C THR A 258 -12.00 1.11 -9.65
N THR A 259 -12.76 0.57 -10.61
CA THR A 259 -13.04 -0.87 -10.69
C THR A 259 -11.78 -1.65 -11.08
N VAL A 260 -11.56 -2.77 -10.41
CA VAL A 260 -10.39 -3.63 -10.62
C VAL A 260 -10.81 -5.07 -10.88
N ASP A 261 -10.18 -5.68 -11.89
CA ASP A 261 -10.21 -7.13 -12.04
C ASP A 261 -8.90 -7.70 -11.47
N LEU A 262 -8.93 -8.11 -10.20
CA LEU A 262 -7.76 -8.66 -9.53
C LEU A 262 -7.22 -9.94 -10.17
N GLN A 263 -8.05 -10.69 -10.90
CA GLN A 263 -7.58 -11.90 -11.60
C GLN A 263 -6.64 -11.56 -12.76
N ARG A 264 -6.80 -10.38 -13.37
CA ARG A 264 -5.91 -9.87 -14.41
C ARG A 264 -4.81 -8.99 -13.84
N LEU A 265 -5.15 -8.11 -12.90
CA LEU A 265 -4.27 -7.08 -12.35
C LEU A 265 -3.05 -7.68 -11.63
N LEU A 266 -3.26 -8.61 -10.68
CA LEU A 266 -2.17 -9.14 -9.85
C LEU A 266 -1.18 -10.00 -10.66
N PRO A 267 -1.62 -10.91 -11.56
CA PRO A 267 -0.69 -11.59 -12.46
C PRO A 267 0.06 -10.64 -13.39
N ASN A 268 -0.59 -9.58 -13.89
CA ASN A 268 0.09 -8.59 -14.72
C ASN A 268 1.15 -7.80 -13.92
N ALA A 269 0.84 -7.36 -12.70
CA ALA A 269 1.81 -6.71 -11.81
C ALA A 269 3.04 -7.60 -11.54
N MET A 270 2.82 -8.88 -11.27
CA MET A 270 3.91 -9.86 -11.09
C MET A 270 4.72 -10.06 -12.38
N LYS A 271 4.07 -10.08 -13.55
CA LYS A 271 4.75 -10.14 -14.86
C LYS A 271 5.61 -8.90 -15.09
N LEU A 272 5.09 -7.71 -14.82
CA LEU A 272 5.85 -6.45 -14.92
C LEU A 272 7.07 -6.46 -13.99
N PHE A 273 6.91 -6.92 -12.75
CA PHE A 273 8.01 -7.04 -11.78
C PHE A 273 9.14 -7.95 -12.28
N LYS A 274 8.80 -9.10 -12.85
CA LYS A 274 9.79 -10.06 -13.38
C LYS A 274 10.49 -9.55 -14.64
N SER A 275 9.76 -8.87 -15.53
CA SER A 275 10.30 -8.37 -16.79
C SER A 275 11.12 -7.09 -16.63
N TYR A 276 10.73 -6.23 -15.68
CA TYR A 276 11.25 -4.87 -15.53
C TYR A 276 11.51 -4.51 -14.05
N PRO A 277 12.42 -5.24 -13.36
CA PRO A 277 12.72 -4.97 -11.96
C PRO A 277 13.25 -3.53 -11.80
N VAL A 278 12.82 -2.81 -10.75
CA VAL A 278 13.14 -1.38 -10.52
C VAL A 278 14.65 -1.12 -10.60
N GLY A 279 15.48 -1.99 -10.02
CA GLY A 279 16.94 -1.83 -10.05
C GLY A 279 17.57 -1.93 -11.45
N ALA A 280 16.86 -2.45 -12.46
CA ALA A 280 17.29 -2.52 -13.85
C ALA A 280 16.66 -1.44 -14.75
N LEU A 281 15.70 -0.67 -14.24
CA LEU A 281 15.06 0.39 -15.01
C LEU A 281 16.04 1.54 -15.23
N LYS A 282 16.26 1.89 -16.50
CA LYS A 282 17.01 3.10 -16.84
C LYS A 282 16.15 4.31 -16.49
N ILE A 283 16.63 5.14 -15.57
CA ILE A 283 16.05 6.47 -15.35
C ILE A 283 16.41 7.30 -16.59
N VAL A 284 15.52 7.28 -17.58
CA VAL A 284 15.57 8.26 -18.65
C VAL A 284 15.04 9.54 -18.03
N ALA A 285 15.85 10.59 -18.00
CA ALA A 285 15.39 11.92 -17.65
C ALA A 285 14.14 12.20 -18.50
N ASN A 286 12.97 12.25 -17.87
CA ASN A 286 11.77 12.66 -18.57
C ASN A 286 12.02 14.12 -18.98
N PRO A 287 12.12 14.46 -20.28
CA PRO A 287 12.35 15.83 -20.71
C PRO A 287 11.19 16.75 -20.31
N TYR A 288 10.08 16.19 -19.81
CA TYR A 288 8.89 16.86 -19.33
C TYR A 288 8.69 16.72 -17.80
N SER A 289 9.63 16.13 -17.04
CA SER A 289 9.54 16.15 -15.57
C SER A 289 10.05 17.49 -15.04
N PRO A 290 9.26 18.24 -14.24
CA PRO A 290 9.71 19.51 -13.67
C PRO A 290 10.89 19.36 -12.68
N ILE A 291 11.20 18.14 -12.23
CA ILE A 291 12.28 17.88 -11.26
C ILE A 291 13.67 18.05 -11.88
N THR A 292 13.81 17.88 -13.20
CA THR A 292 15.11 18.06 -13.89
C THR A 292 15.42 19.52 -14.20
N ALA A 293 14.47 20.45 -14.05
CA ALA A 293 14.66 21.86 -14.39
C ALA A 293 15.39 22.69 -13.32
N ASN A 294 15.66 22.15 -12.11
CA ASN A 294 16.16 22.97 -11.00
C ASN A 294 17.24 22.33 -10.11
N LYS A 295 18.12 21.50 -10.67
CA LYS A 295 19.39 21.15 -10.02
C LYS A 295 20.55 21.86 -10.72
N SER A 296 20.70 23.16 -10.48
CA SER A 296 22.02 23.79 -10.60
C SER A 296 22.91 23.19 -9.52
N VAL A 297 23.82 22.32 -9.93
CA VAL A 297 24.89 21.81 -9.06
C VAL A 297 25.75 23.01 -8.65
N PRO A 298 25.83 23.38 -7.36
CA PRO A 298 26.76 24.42 -6.96
C PRO A 298 28.20 23.91 -7.15
N PRO A 299 29.12 24.73 -7.66
CA PRO A 299 30.50 24.30 -7.89
C PRO A 299 31.17 23.93 -6.56
N LEU A 300 31.96 22.86 -6.58
CA LEU A 300 32.75 22.41 -5.44
C LEU A 300 33.64 23.55 -4.92
N PRO A 301 33.73 23.74 -3.59
CA PRO A 301 34.66 24.71 -3.02
C PRO A 301 36.08 24.25 -3.32
N THR A 302 36.79 25.08 -4.07
CA THR A 302 38.24 24.96 -4.27
C THR A 302 38.94 25.51 -3.04
N GLN A 303 40.04 24.84 -2.69
CA GLN A 303 41.11 25.24 -1.76
C GLN A 303 41.02 24.70 -0.32
N ILE A 304 41.88 23.69 -0.09
CA ILE A 304 42.49 23.37 1.19
C ILE A 304 43.65 24.36 1.39
N PRO A 305 43.77 25.08 2.52
CA PRO A 305 45.02 25.73 2.86
C PRO A 305 45.94 24.74 3.58
N SER A 306 47.20 24.77 3.16
CA SER A 306 48.39 24.13 3.73
C SER A 306 48.60 24.39 5.21
#